data_AF-A0A2Z6NIA7-F1
#
_entry.id   AF-A0A2Z6NIA7-F1
#
_cell.length_a   1.000
_cell.length_b   1.000
_cell.length_c   1.000
_cell.angle_alpha   90.00
_cell.angle_beta   90.00
_cell.angle_gamma   90.00
#
_symmetry.space_group_name_H-M   'P 1'
#
loop_
_entity.id
_entity.type
_entity.pdbx_description
1 polymer ?
#
loop_
_entity_poly.entity_id
_entity_poly.type
_entity_poly.pdbx_seq_one_letter_code
_entity_poly.pdbx_strand_id
1 'polypeptide(L)'
;MFEGGMGIQQFTALALQNHARDIIDPSLLYDQEFDGKVDDYSEEIALRKENAPGDLSTMENCLVSVLQIGVTCSSTSPRERIPMNMVVNKLHAIKNSIKT
;
A
#
# COMPACT_ATOMS: atom_id res chain seq x y z
N MET A 1 17.40 2.67 -12.09
CA MET A 1 17.10 1.26 -12.39
C MET A 1 17.32 0.50 -11.09
N PHE A 2 16.42 -0.41 -10.74
CA PHE A 2 16.57 -1.20 -9.51
C PHE A 2 17.68 -2.24 -9.68
N GLU A 3 18.10 -2.88 -8.59
CA GLU A 3 19.10 -3.96 -8.64
C GLU A 3 18.74 -5.01 -9.70
N GLY A 4 19.75 -5.57 -10.36
CA GLY A 4 19.56 -6.56 -11.43
C GLY A 4 19.01 -5.98 -12.74
N GLY A 5 18.93 -4.66 -12.89
CA GLY A 5 18.43 -4.05 -14.12
C GLY A 5 16.90 -4.05 -14.22
N MET A 6 16.20 -4.23 -13.10
CA MET A 6 14.75 -4.30 -13.11
C MET A 6 14.11 -2.90 -13.23
N GLY A 7 13.02 -2.85 -13.98
CA GLY A 7 12.11 -1.70 -13.95
C GLY A 7 11.29 -1.68 -12.66
N ILE A 8 10.70 -0.53 -12.34
CA ILE A 8 9.86 -0.37 -11.13
C ILE A 8 8.73 -1.39 -11.06
N GLN A 9 8.07 -1.67 -12.20
CA GLN A 9 6.97 -2.62 -12.27
C GLN A 9 7.41 -4.05 -11.92
N GLN A 10 8.57 -4.50 -12.40
CA GLN A 10 9.12 -5.83 -12.09
C GLN A 10 9.57 -5.92 -10.64
N PHE A 11 10.26 -4.89 -10.14
CA PHE A 11 10.69 -4.81 -8.75
C PHE A 11 9.49 -4.89 -7.80
N THR A 12 8.44 -4.09 -8.03
CA THR A 12 7.20 -4.12 -7.26
C THR A 12 6.50 -5.48 -7.36
N ALA A 13 6.43 -6.08 -8.56
CA ALA A 13 5.78 -7.38 -8.76
C ALA A 13 6.47 -8.53 -8.00
N LEU A 14 7.81 -8.51 -7.89
CA LEU A 14 8.56 -9.48 -7.10
C LEU A 14 8.34 -9.26 -5.61
N ALA A 15 8.42 -8.01 -5.16
CA ALA A 15 8.22 -7.68 -3.76
C ALA A 15 6.82 -8.09 -3.27
N LEU A 16 5.77 -7.90 -4.07
CA LEU A 16 4.39 -8.26 -3.68
C LEU A 16 4.15 -9.76 -3.45
N GLN A 17 5.08 -10.66 -3.82
CA GLN A 17 4.89 -12.10 -3.60
C GLN A 17 5.05 -12.48 -2.14
N ASN A 18 6.11 -12.00 -1.47
CA ASN A 18 6.42 -12.36 -0.08
C ASN A 18 7.05 -11.22 0.74
N HIS A 19 7.27 -10.07 0.12
CA HIS A 19 8.13 -8.97 0.59
C HIS A 19 7.44 -7.61 0.45
N ALA A 20 6.11 -7.57 0.55
CA ALA A 20 5.36 -6.35 0.29
C ALA A 20 5.70 -5.22 1.27
N ARG A 21 5.97 -5.57 2.54
CA ARG A 21 6.40 -4.62 3.57
C ARG A 21 7.72 -3.93 3.23
N ASP A 22 8.61 -4.60 2.50
CA ASP A 22 9.95 -4.09 2.20
C ASP A 22 9.91 -2.91 1.21
N ILE A 23 8.78 -2.71 0.53
CA ILE A 23 8.58 -1.65 -0.47
C ILE A 23 7.47 -0.66 -0.11
N ILE A 24 6.78 -0.89 1.00
CA ILE A 24 5.77 0.03 1.53
C ILE A 24 6.47 1.00 2.47
N ASP A 25 6.30 2.29 2.22
CA ASP A 25 6.76 3.32 3.15
C ASP A 25 6.03 3.15 4.50
N PRO A 26 6.75 2.91 5.61
CA PRO A 26 6.13 2.72 6.92
C PRO A 26 5.25 3.89 7.33
N SER A 27 5.56 5.13 6.89
CA SER A 27 4.73 6.31 7.19
C SER A 27 3.30 6.21 6.62
N LEU A 28 3.07 5.39 5.59
CA LEU A 28 1.74 5.13 5.02
C LEU A 28 0.91 4.14 5.84
N LEU A 29 1.54 3.42 6.78
CA LEU A 29 0.86 2.48 7.68
C LEU A 29 0.38 3.15 8.95
N TYR A 30 0.95 4.30 9.30
CA TYR A 30 0.50 5.09 10.44
C TYR A 30 -0.49 6.14 9.95
N ASP A 31 -1.72 6.12 10.46
CA ASP A 31 -2.58 7.29 10.35
C ASP A 31 -1.89 8.43 11.09
N GLN A 32 -1.24 9.30 10.33
CA GLN A 32 -0.97 10.64 10.81
C GLN A 32 -2.33 11.34 10.81
N GLU A 33 -3.08 11.20 11.89
CA GLU A 33 -4.12 12.17 12.22
C GLU A 33 -3.39 13.51 12.36
N PHE A 34 -3.28 14.26 11.26
CA PHE A 34 -2.88 15.66 11.29
C PHE A 34 -4.07 16.46 11.84
N ASP A 35 -4.49 16.15 13.07
CA ASP A 35 -5.14 17.16 13.89
C ASP A 35 -4.04 18.18 14.21
N GLY A 36 -4.24 19.45 13.85
CA GLY A 36 -3.22 20.50 13.86
C GLY A 36 -2.75 20.92 15.26
N LYS A 37 -2.55 19.97 16.15
CA LYS A 37 -2.08 20.10 17.52
C LYS A 37 -0.64 19.62 17.55
N VAL A 38 0.27 20.58 17.43
CA VAL A 38 1.69 20.38 17.75
C VAL A 38 1.77 20.10 19.25
N ASP A 39 1.68 18.84 19.64
CA ASP A 39 1.97 18.42 21.01
C ASP A 39 2.90 17.19 20.96
N ASP A 40 4.16 17.48 21.30
CA ASP A 40 5.23 16.60 21.75
C ASP A 40 5.42 15.23 21.05
N TYR A 41 6.47 15.14 20.25
CA TYR A 41 7.00 13.91 19.67
C TYR A 41 7.51 12.97 20.78
N SER A 42 6.61 12.26 21.46
CA SER A 42 6.99 11.21 22.40
C SER A 42 6.94 9.85 21.71
N GLU A 43 8.10 9.17 21.72
CA GLU A 43 8.36 7.81 21.26
C GLU A 43 7.37 6.77 21.84
N GLU A 44 6.63 7.12 22.89
CA GLU A 44 5.60 6.28 23.52
C GLU A 44 4.28 6.14 22.73
N ILE A 45 3.89 7.09 21.87
CA ILE A 45 2.61 7.01 21.14
C ILE A 45 2.68 5.97 19.99
N ALA A 46 3.86 5.80 19.39
CA ALA A 46 4.10 4.77 18.38
C ALA A 46 3.87 3.34 18.93
N LEU A 47 4.26 3.10 20.19
CA LEU A 47 4.15 1.79 20.86
C LEU A 47 2.71 1.44 21.26
N ARG A 48 1.83 2.43 21.43
CA ARG A 48 0.42 2.18 21.82
C ARG A 48 -0.44 1.70 20.65
N LYS A 49 -0.20 2.16 19.42
CA LYS A 49 -0.96 1.72 18.23
C LYS A 49 -0.51 0.36 17.70
N GLU A 50 0.70 -0.08 18.05
CA GLU A 50 1.22 -1.43 17.78
C GLU A 50 0.36 -2.54 18.40
N ASN A 51 -0.43 -2.22 19.43
CA ASN A 51 -1.31 -3.15 20.14
C ASN A 51 -2.76 -3.19 19.60
N ALA A 52 -3.06 -2.50 18.48
CA ALA A 52 -4.32 -2.62 17.76
C ALA A 52 -4.12 -3.43 16.46
N PRO A 53 -4.07 -4.78 16.53
CA PRO A 53 -3.71 -5.65 15.41
C PRO A 53 -4.64 -5.52 14.18
N GLY A 54 -5.82 -4.92 14.33
CA GLY A 54 -6.81 -4.77 13.26
C GLY A 54 -6.52 -3.64 12.26
N ASP A 55 -5.89 -2.54 12.68
CA ASP A 55 -5.80 -1.32 11.87
C ASP A 55 -4.58 -1.33 10.93
N LEU A 56 -3.40 -1.64 11.49
CA LEU A 56 -2.14 -1.76 10.73
C LEU A 56 -2.21 -2.85 9.65
N SER A 57 -2.82 -3.99 9.96
CA SER A 57 -2.98 -5.10 9.02
C SER A 57 -3.99 -4.75 7.91
N THR A 58 -5.01 -3.95 8.21
CA THR A 58 -6.00 -3.49 7.21
C THR A 58 -5.36 -2.51 6.22
N MET A 59 -4.58 -1.55 6.71
CA MET A 59 -3.92 -0.56 5.85
C MET A 59 -2.84 -1.20 4.97
N GLU A 60 -2.04 -2.11 5.51
CA GLU A 60 -1.08 -2.87 4.72
C GLU A 60 -1.76 -3.67 3.60
N ASN A 61 -2.84 -4.41 3.93
CA ASN A 61 -3.60 -5.18 2.94
C ASN A 61 -4.21 -4.28 1.85
N CYS A 62 -4.65 -3.07 2.21
CA CYS A 62 -5.08 -2.05 1.26
C CYS A 62 -3.94 -1.67 0.30
N LEU A 63 -2.77 -1.30 0.84
CA LEU A 63 -1.61 -0.89 0.04
C LEU A 63 -1.13 -2.01 -0.88
N VAL A 64 -1.06 -3.26 -0.39
CA VAL A 64 -0.77 -4.44 -1.20
C VAL A 64 -1.74 -4.55 -2.38
N SER A 65 -3.03 -4.43 -2.11
CA SER A 65 -4.08 -4.54 -3.15
C SER A 65 -3.98 -3.41 -4.19
N VAL A 66 -3.68 -2.18 -3.75
CA VAL A 66 -3.47 -1.03 -4.65
C VAL A 66 -2.22 -1.22 -5.51
N LEU A 67 -1.11 -1.69 -4.92
CA LEU A 67 0.13 -1.95 -5.65
C LEU A 67 -0.05 -3.07 -6.69
N GLN A 68 -0.82 -4.12 -6.38
CA GLN A 68 -1.16 -5.17 -7.36
C GLN A 68 -1.92 -4.60 -8.57
N ILE A 69 -2.89 -3.70 -8.34
CA ILE A 69 -3.57 -2.98 -9.41
C ILE A 69 -2.54 -2.15 -10.20
N GLY A 70 -1.69 -1.39 -9.52
CA GLY A 70 -0.62 -0.59 -10.13
C GLY A 70 0.31 -1.40 -11.04
N VAL A 71 0.73 -2.59 -10.61
CA VAL A 71 1.54 -3.52 -11.41
C VAL A 71 0.82 -3.94 -12.68
N THR A 72 -0.47 -4.29 -12.60
CA THR A 72 -1.25 -4.67 -13.79
C THR A 72 -1.50 -3.49 -14.73
N CYS A 73 -1.69 -2.28 -14.21
CA CYS A 73 -1.86 -1.07 -15.03
C CYS A 73 -0.56 -0.63 -15.73
N SER A 74 0.59 -0.95 -15.14
CA SER A 74 1.91 -0.51 -15.61
C SER A 74 2.62 -1.54 -16.51
N SER A 75 1.94 -2.61 -16.92
CA SER A 75 2.48 -3.57 -17.89
C SER A 75 3.00 -2.85 -19.15
N THR A 76 4.17 -3.29 -19.63
CA THR A 76 4.83 -2.71 -20.81
C THR A 76 3.97 -2.89 -22.05
N SER A 77 3.34 -4.06 -22.20
CA SER A 77 2.36 -4.35 -23.24
C SER A 77 1.00 -3.72 -22.92
N PRO A 78 0.43 -2.87 -23.79
CA PRO A 78 -0.90 -2.32 -23.58
C PRO A 78 -2.00 -3.39 -23.47
N ARG A 79 -1.82 -4.55 -24.11
CA ARG A 79 -2.80 -5.66 -24.11
C ARG A 79 -2.87 -6.41 -22.78
N GLU A 80 -1.82 -6.32 -21.97
CA GLU A 80 -1.74 -6.96 -20.65
C GLU A 80 -2.31 -6.07 -19.54
N ARG A 81 -2.61 -4.81 -19.86
CA ARG A 81 -3.20 -3.88 -18.90
C ARG A 81 -4.67 -4.19 -18.71
N ILE A 82 -5.10 -4.21 -17.46
CA ILE A 82 -6.52 -4.38 -17.14
C ILE A 82 -7.32 -3.15 -17.62
N PRO A 83 -8.51 -3.35 -18.21
CA PRO A 83 -9.43 -2.26 -18.53
C PRO A 83 -9.74 -1.32 -17.36
N MET A 84 -9.81 -0.01 -17.62
CA MET A 84 -10.01 1.02 -16.58
C MET A 84 -11.33 0.88 -15.82
N ASN A 85 -12.39 0.34 -16.44
CA ASN A 85 -13.63 0.05 -15.72
C ASN A 85 -13.40 -1.01 -14.62
N MET A 86 -12.55 -2.01 -14.87
CA MET A 86 -12.19 -3.00 -13.85
C MET A 86 -11.28 -2.40 -12.78
N VAL A 87 -10.36 -1.50 -13.15
CA VAL A 87 -9.52 -0.77 -12.20
C VAL A 87 -10.39 -0.02 -11.19
N VAL A 88 -11.34 0.79 -11.69
CA VAL A 88 -12.27 1.56 -10.85
C VAL A 88 -13.09 0.64 -9.93
N ASN A 89 -13.64 -0.45 -10.47
CA ASN A 89 -14.40 -1.42 -9.67
C ASN A 89 -13.55 -2.04 -8.55
N LYS A 90 -12.30 -2.43 -8.83
CA LYS A 90 -11.38 -3.00 -7.83
C LYS A 90 -11.00 -1.97 -6.76
N LEU A 91 -10.71 -0.73 -7.16
CA LEU A 91 -10.42 0.36 -6.20
C LEU A 91 -11.62 0.65 -5.30
N HIS A 92 -12.84 0.65 -5.84
CA HIS A 92 -14.05 0.78 -5.03
C HIS A 92 -14.23 -0.38 -4.04
N ALA A 93 -13.95 -1.62 -4.46
CA ALA A 93 -13.99 -2.78 -3.57
C ALA A 93 -13.00 -2.64 -2.41
N ILE A 94 -11.75 -2.24 -2.68
CA ILE A 94 -10.73 -1.99 -1.65
C ILE A 94 -11.19 -0.88 -0.70
N LYS A 95 -11.68 0.24 -1.23
CA LYS A 95 -12.19 1.34 -0.40
C LYS A 95 -13.32 0.90 0.54
N ASN A 96 -14.19 0.02 0.08
CA ASN A 96 -15.32 -0.46 0.88
C ASN A 96 -14.91 -1.50 1.92
N SER A 97 -13.81 -2.24 1.72
CA SER A 97 -13.32 -3.19 2.73
C SER A 97 -12.64 -2.54 3.93
N ILE A 98 -12.23 -1.27 3.81
CA ILE A 98 -11.56 -0.52 4.89
C ILE A 98 -12.58 0.17 5.83
N LYS A 99 -13.82 0.39 5.38
CA LYS A 99 -14.84 1.16 6.11
C LYS A 99 -15.65 0.35 7.13
N THR A 100 -15.01 -0.49 7.95
CA THR A 100 -15.71 -1.27 8.99
C THR A 100 -15.38 -0.75 10.38
#